data_AF-A0A932BF43-F1
#
_entry.id   AF-A0A932BF43-F1
#
_cell.length_a   1.000
_cell.length_b   1.000
_cell.length_c   1.000
_cell.angle_alpha   90.00
_cell.angle_beta   90.00
_cell.angle_gamma   90.00
#
_symmetry.space_group_name_H-M   'P 1'
#
loop_
_entity.id
_entity.type
_entity.pdbx_description
1 polymer ?
#
loop_
_entity_poly.entity_id
_entity_poly.type
_entity_poly.pdbx_seq_one_letter_code
_entity_poly.pdbx_strand_id
1 'polypeptide(L)'
;MTAHTASKAAGSTDDLASAPVGSRYIRTLLSRHDVPSMRHVTTIAEALGVGYTPAYRRMNGTVAWELEEIEKVAAHFGESLADVFADQRADDYVAAMLVAGAVRLPCQLIAGSAVREPQRNSLVAVKFGEQWLVMPAFEASAGPCFEVKRMLVLGNADRRWRIAVLDDDATETASLAQHFSDRGCEVQAFTHVEDLVPGMKARPFDGYVIDWMLAEGSAAELVGMIRADDRECPIAVLTGKIRSDVMVEPAVAEAVSTYKLLFFEKPTRLPIISAQLLQALAGR
;
A
#
# COMPACT_ATOMS: atom_id res chain seq x y z
N MET A 1 7.70 62.97 5.66
CA MET A 1 6.65 62.08 5.12
C MET A 1 7.23 61.48 3.86
N THR A 2 7.44 60.18 3.69
CA THR A 2 6.87 59.00 4.35
C THR A 2 7.86 57.86 4.08
N ALA A 3 8.15 57.06 5.10
CA ALA A 3 8.92 55.83 4.98
C ALA A 3 8.13 54.80 4.16
N HIS A 4 8.81 54.04 3.30
CA HIS A 4 8.29 52.78 2.77
C HIS A 4 9.12 51.63 3.34
N THR A 5 8.50 51.00 4.32
CA THR A 5 8.95 49.87 5.12
C THR A 5 9.09 48.65 4.22
N ALA A 6 10.30 48.09 4.16
CA ALA A 6 10.54 46.79 3.55
C ALA A 6 9.93 45.70 4.44
N SER A 7 8.94 44.99 3.90
CA SER A 7 8.39 43.77 4.49
C SER A 7 9.39 42.64 4.32
N LYS A 8 9.97 42.16 5.43
CA LYS A 8 10.87 41.00 5.47
C LYS A 8 10.11 39.88 6.20
N ALA A 9 9.42 39.04 5.46
CA ALA A 9 8.74 37.85 5.98
C ALA A 9 8.85 36.70 4.96
N ALA A 10 9.82 35.81 5.20
CA ALA A 10 9.85 34.39 4.86
C ALA A 10 11.26 33.90 5.24
N GLY A 11 11.41 33.27 6.41
CA GLY A 11 12.65 32.56 6.73
C GLY A 11 12.82 31.44 5.72
N SER A 12 13.88 31.50 4.93
CA SER A 12 14.22 30.53 3.89
C SER A 12 14.49 29.16 4.50
N THR A 13 14.05 28.11 3.81
CA THR A 13 14.36 26.69 4.09
C THR A 13 15.87 26.42 4.27
N ASP A 14 16.72 27.29 3.73
CA ASP A 14 18.19 27.27 3.88
C ASP A 14 18.68 27.51 5.33
N ASP A 15 17.94 28.29 6.15
CA ASP A 15 18.34 28.61 7.53
C ASP A 15 18.16 27.41 8.50
N LEU A 16 17.26 26.48 8.18
CA LEU A 16 16.99 25.29 8.99
C LEU A 16 18.07 24.21 8.83
N ALA A 17 18.76 24.17 7.68
CA ALA A 17 19.81 23.19 7.39
C ALA A 17 21.12 23.49 8.13
N SER A 18 21.41 24.78 8.39
CA SER A 18 22.61 25.23 9.11
C SER A 18 22.46 25.25 10.65
N ALA A 19 21.25 25.07 11.18
CA ALA A 19 21.01 25.10 12.63
C ALA A 19 21.52 23.82 13.31
N PRO A 20 21.97 23.89 14.59
CA PRO A 20 22.30 22.69 15.34
C PRO A 20 21.14 21.69 15.39
N VAL A 21 21.50 20.40 15.35
CA VAL A 21 20.55 19.28 15.19
C VAL A 21 19.38 19.36 16.17
N GLY A 22 19.64 19.58 17.46
CA GLY A 22 18.59 19.71 18.48
C GLY A 22 17.62 20.86 18.21
N SER A 23 18.14 22.03 17.82
CA SER A 23 17.32 23.19 17.48
C SER A 23 16.46 22.95 16.25
N ARG A 24 16.95 22.19 15.25
CA ARG A 24 16.19 21.80 14.07
C ARG A 24 14.99 20.92 14.42
N TYR A 25 15.21 19.86 15.21
CA TYR A 25 14.13 18.96 15.64
C TYR A 25 13.05 19.68 16.44
N ILE A 26 13.45 20.56 17.37
CA ILE A 26 12.50 21.34 18.17
C ILE A 26 11.72 22.32 17.31
N ARG A 27 12.33 22.96 16.29
CA ARG A 27 11.61 23.82 15.35
C ARG A 27 10.59 23.06 14.52
N THR A 28 10.94 21.86 14.03
CA THR A 28 10.02 20.99 13.30
C THR A 28 8.84 20.60 14.19
N LEU A 29 9.11 20.13 15.41
CA LEU A 29 8.11 19.80 16.43
C LEU A 29 7.15 20.98 16.68
N LEU A 30 7.69 22.18 16.93
CA LEU A 30 6.86 23.36 17.20
C LEU A 30 6.01 23.76 15.99
N SER A 31 6.57 23.64 14.78
CA SER A 31 5.87 24.02 13.55
C SER A 31 4.73 23.07 13.22
N ARG A 32 4.90 21.75 13.45
CA ARG A 32 3.82 20.77 13.24
C ARG A 32 2.68 20.85 14.27
N HIS A 33 2.94 21.47 15.42
CA HIS A 33 1.92 21.82 16.43
C HIS A 33 1.41 23.26 16.29
N ASP A 34 1.54 23.84 15.09
CA ASP A 34 1.04 25.18 14.75
C ASP A 34 1.55 26.32 15.66
N VAL A 35 2.71 26.15 16.31
CA VAL A 35 3.30 27.21 17.14
C VAL A 35 4.00 28.21 16.22
N PRO A 36 3.57 29.49 16.22
CA PRO A 36 4.21 30.52 15.39
C PRO A 36 5.67 30.73 15.77
N SER A 37 6.53 30.98 14.78
CA SER A 37 7.99 31.14 14.97
C SER A 37 8.37 32.17 16.04
N MET A 38 7.61 33.27 16.15
CA MET A 38 7.80 34.32 17.17
C MET A 38 7.53 33.82 18.60
N ARG A 39 6.74 32.76 18.78
CA ARG A 39 6.39 32.18 20.09
C ARG A 39 7.26 31.00 20.49
N HIS A 40 8.08 30.47 19.59
CA HIS A 40 8.90 29.27 19.83
C HIS A 40 9.70 29.33 21.13
N VAL A 41 10.40 30.45 21.37
CA VAL A 41 11.26 30.61 22.56
C VAL A 41 10.43 30.66 23.84
N THR A 42 9.28 31.33 23.82
CA THR A 42 8.38 31.42 24.97
C THR A 42 7.78 30.05 25.30
N THR A 43 7.32 29.31 24.30
CA THR A 43 6.76 27.97 24.47
C THR A 43 7.80 26.98 25.02
N ILE A 44 9.05 27.07 24.57
CA ILE A 44 10.14 26.24 25.12
C ILE A 44 10.47 26.62 26.56
N ALA A 45 10.49 27.92 26.88
CA ALA A 45 10.75 28.40 28.23
C ALA A 45 9.68 27.87 29.21
N GLU A 46 8.41 27.90 28.79
CA GLU A 46 7.28 27.33 29.54
C GLU A 46 7.41 25.81 29.70
N ALA A 47 7.69 25.08 28.62
CA ALA A 47 7.81 23.62 28.65
C ALA A 47 8.98 23.12 29.52
N LEU A 48 10.10 23.84 29.53
CA LEU A 48 11.29 23.48 30.32
C LEU A 48 11.28 24.05 31.74
N GLY A 49 10.36 24.97 32.06
CA GLY A 49 10.36 25.68 33.35
C GLY A 49 11.59 26.59 33.53
N VAL A 50 12.12 27.17 32.44
CA VAL A 50 13.31 28.03 32.45
C VAL A 50 12.97 29.45 32.00
N GLY A 51 13.87 30.40 32.27
CA GLY A 51 13.73 31.76 31.74
C GLY A 51 13.89 31.84 30.22
N TYR A 52 13.46 32.96 29.63
CA TYR A 52 13.55 33.21 28.18
C TYR A 52 14.98 33.10 27.63
N THR A 53 15.97 33.66 28.33
CA THR A 53 17.37 33.69 27.85
C THR A 53 17.99 32.29 27.68
N PRO A 54 17.88 31.36 28.65
CA PRO A 54 18.27 29.95 28.45
C PRO A 54 17.58 29.25 27.27
N ALA A 55 16.27 29.48 27.07
CA ALA A 55 15.53 28.90 25.95
C ALA A 55 16.00 29.47 24.60
N TYR A 56 16.21 30.79 24.54
CA TYR A 56 16.73 31.48 23.36
C TYR A 56 18.11 30.95 22.95
N ARG A 57 19.00 30.73 23.93
CA ARG A 57 20.35 30.20 23.70
C ARG A 57 20.37 28.78 23.14
N ARG A 58 19.39 27.94 23.51
CA ARG A 58 19.19 26.61 22.90
C ARG A 58 18.66 26.70 21.48
N MET A 59 17.74 27.64 21.24
CA MET A 59 17.11 27.81 19.93
C MET A 59 18.00 28.45 18.88
N ASN A 60 18.93 29.31 19.28
CA ASN A 60 19.91 29.92 18.38
C ASN A 60 21.21 29.10 18.26
N GLY A 61 21.33 28.00 19.02
CA GLY A 61 22.48 27.09 18.92
C GLY A 61 23.71 27.46 19.74
N THR A 62 23.63 28.47 20.61
CA THR A 62 24.75 28.84 21.51
C THR A 62 24.93 27.88 22.68
N VAL A 63 23.89 27.11 23.04
CA VAL A 63 23.93 26.04 24.04
C VAL A 63 23.33 24.78 23.40
N ALA A 64 24.01 23.65 23.57
CA ALA A 64 23.51 22.36 23.08
C ALA A 64 22.25 21.93 23.82
N TRP A 65 21.40 21.15 23.14
CA TRP A 65 20.25 20.52 23.76
C TRP A 65 20.67 19.24 24.45
N GLU A 66 20.26 19.07 25.71
CA GLU A 66 20.33 17.77 26.37
C GLU A 66 19.13 16.91 25.97
N LEU A 67 19.32 15.59 25.91
CA LEU A 67 18.27 14.67 25.46
C LEU A 67 17.00 14.77 26.34
N GLU A 68 17.19 14.89 27.65
CA GLU A 68 16.13 15.05 28.65
C GLU A 68 15.33 16.35 28.45
N GLU A 69 15.94 17.38 27.88
CA GLU A 69 15.25 18.64 27.57
C GLU A 69 14.40 18.49 26.31
N ILE A 70 14.90 17.79 25.29
CA ILE A 70 14.13 17.44 24.10
C ILE A 70 12.92 16.60 24.49
N GLU A 71 13.10 15.62 25.39
CA GLU A 71 12.03 14.77 25.89
C GLU A 71 10.94 15.57 26.61
N LYS A 72 11.33 16.51 27.49
CA LYS A 72 10.37 17.39 28.19
C LYS A 72 9.56 18.26 27.23
N VAL A 73 10.21 18.84 26.21
CA VAL A 73 9.50 19.64 25.20
C VAL A 73 8.57 18.75 24.37
N ALA A 74 9.00 17.55 23.97
CA ALA A 74 8.15 16.59 23.25
C ALA A 74 6.91 16.19 24.07
N ALA A 75 7.12 15.85 25.34
CA ALA A 75 6.05 15.47 26.27
C ALA A 75 5.03 16.59 26.50
N HIS A 76 5.45 17.86 26.41
CA HIS A 76 4.53 19.01 26.47
C HIS A 76 3.48 18.99 25.34
N PHE A 77 3.81 18.38 24.20
CA PHE A 77 2.90 18.22 23.06
C PHE A 77 2.30 16.80 22.95
N GLY A 78 2.50 15.95 23.96
CA GLY A 78 2.03 14.57 23.95
C GLY A 78 2.82 13.64 23.02
N GLU A 79 4.04 14.02 22.62
CA GLU A 79 4.90 13.22 21.74
C GLU A 79 6.07 12.58 22.50
N SER A 80 6.53 11.44 22.00
CA SER A 80 7.75 10.78 22.51
C SER A 80 9.01 11.28 21.79
N LEU A 81 10.19 11.01 22.35
CA LEU A 81 11.46 11.23 21.65
C LEU A 81 11.50 10.53 20.28
N ALA A 82 10.91 9.33 20.17
CA ALA A 82 10.88 8.60 18.91
C ALA A 82 10.12 9.38 17.81
N ASP A 83 9.01 10.02 18.17
CA ASP A 83 8.17 10.80 17.23
C ASP A 83 8.86 12.09 16.79
N VAL A 84 9.64 12.72 17.68
CA VAL A 84 10.48 13.88 17.34
C VAL A 84 11.55 13.52 16.30
N PHE A 85 12.15 12.33 16.40
CA PHE A 85 13.20 11.88 15.47
C PHE A 85 12.67 11.12 14.24
N ALA A 86 11.40 10.71 14.22
CA ALA A 86 10.80 9.93 13.13
C ALA A 86 10.66 10.74 11.82
N ASP A 87 10.32 12.03 11.93
CA ASP A 87 9.93 12.90 10.81
C ASP A 87 11.07 13.12 9.80
N GLN A 88 12.33 13.13 10.26
CA GLN A 88 13.50 13.31 9.38
C GLN A 88 13.87 12.08 8.53
N ARG A 89 13.10 10.99 8.60
CA ARG A 89 13.31 9.79 7.79
C ARG A 89 12.28 9.62 6.67
N ALA A 90 11.17 10.36 6.69
CA ALA A 90 10.05 10.12 5.77
C ALA A 90 10.35 10.56 4.33
N ASP A 91 11.16 11.61 4.15
CA ASP A 91 11.39 12.25 2.84
C ASP A 91 12.16 11.39 1.81
N ASP A 92 12.79 10.29 2.23
CA ASP A 92 13.58 9.41 1.35
C ASP A 92 12.82 8.16 0.88
N TYR A 93 11.62 7.89 1.41
CA TYR A 93 10.89 6.67 1.09
C TYR A 93 10.04 6.83 -0.17
N VAL A 94 10.23 5.93 -1.14
CA VAL A 94 9.34 5.77 -2.29
C VAL A 94 8.38 4.62 -2.08
N ALA A 95 7.15 4.77 -2.57
CA ALA A 95 6.17 3.67 -2.57
C ALA A 95 6.64 2.54 -3.49
N ALA A 96 6.58 1.31 -3.00
CA ALA A 96 6.99 0.12 -3.72
C ALA A 96 6.10 -1.09 -3.40
N MET A 97 6.28 -2.19 -4.13
CA MET A 97 5.65 -3.48 -3.84
C MET A 97 6.72 -4.55 -3.64
N LEU A 98 6.69 -5.23 -2.49
CA LEU A 98 7.45 -6.45 -2.26
C LEU A 98 6.79 -7.62 -3.02
N VAL A 99 7.57 -8.24 -3.89
CA VAL A 99 7.22 -9.35 -4.77
C VAL A 99 8.19 -10.49 -4.44
N ALA A 100 7.72 -11.54 -3.77
CA ALA A 100 8.53 -12.72 -3.46
C ALA A 100 7.69 -13.99 -3.63
N GLY A 101 7.91 -14.74 -4.71
CA GLY A 101 7.02 -15.84 -5.10
C GLY A 101 5.57 -15.35 -5.26
N ALA A 102 4.64 -15.90 -4.49
CA ALA A 102 3.23 -15.49 -4.46
C ALA A 102 2.96 -14.24 -3.58
N VAL A 103 3.90 -13.85 -2.71
CA VAL A 103 3.72 -12.73 -1.80
C VAL A 103 3.77 -11.40 -2.57
N ARG A 104 2.75 -10.57 -2.35
CA ARG A 104 2.62 -9.22 -2.92
C ARG A 104 2.22 -8.25 -1.82
N LEU A 105 3.17 -7.50 -1.26
CA LEU A 105 2.91 -6.59 -0.13
C LEU A 105 3.33 -5.15 -0.46
N PRO A 106 2.49 -4.14 -0.18
CA PRO A 106 2.92 -2.76 -0.28
C PRO A 106 4.03 -2.50 0.73
N CYS A 107 5.05 -1.76 0.29
CA CYS A 107 6.16 -1.37 1.13
C CYS A 107 6.62 0.05 0.80
N GLN A 108 7.38 0.62 1.72
CA GLN A 108 8.15 1.83 1.49
C GLN A 108 9.62 1.44 1.33
N LEU A 109 10.27 2.01 0.32
CA LEU A 109 11.63 1.68 -0.08
C LEU A 109 12.52 2.92 -0.02
N ILE A 110 13.73 2.78 0.51
CA ILE A 110 14.84 3.67 0.21
C ILE A 110 15.76 2.91 -0.76
N ALA A 111 15.75 3.33 -2.02
CA ALA A 111 16.61 2.76 -3.04
C ALA A 111 18.04 3.31 -2.91
N GLY A 112 19.03 2.45 -3.08
CA GLY A 112 20.43 2.82 -3.16
C GLY A 112 20.92 2.93 -4.59
N SER A 113 22.22 2.71 -4.77
CA SER A 113 22.86 2.81 -6.08
C SER A 113 22.46 1.65 -7.00
N ALA A 114 22.64 1.84 -8.31
CA ALA A 114 22.46 0.78 -9.28
C ALA A 114 23.44 -0.38 -9.02
N VAL A 115 22.92 -1.61 -9.05
CA VAL A 115 23.66 -2.86 -8.82
C VAL A 115 23.75 -3.61 -10.14
N ARG A 116 24.98 -3.88 -10.59
CA ARG A 116 25.22 -4.63 -11.84
C ARG A 116 25.08 -6.14 -11.66
N GLU A 117 25.55 -6.65 -10.52
CA GLU A 117 25.56 -8.08 -10.20
C GLU A 117 25.05 -8.28 -8.78
N PRO A 118 23.73 -8.31 -8.58
CA PRO A 118 23.16 -8.51 -7.26
C PRO A 118 23.42 -9.94 -6.77
N GLN A 119 23.65 -10.10 -5.46
CA GLN A 119 23.86 -11.41 -4.87
C GLN A 119 22.57 -12.23 -4.97
N ARG A 120 22.67 -13.51 -5.35
CA ARG A 120 21.50 -14.37 -5.61
C ARG A 120 20.47 -14.41 -4.47
N ASN A 121 20.92 -14.31 -3.22
CA ASN A 121 20.08 -14.39 -2.01
C ASN A 121 19.79 -13.01 -1.39
N SER A 122 19.93 -11.91 -2.14
CA SER A 122 19.57 -10.56 -1.68
C SER A 122 18.25 -10.07 -2.27
N LEU A 123 17.65 -9.05 -1.65
CA LEU A 123 16.59 -8.26 -2.28
C LEU A 123 17.21 -7.17 -3.17
N VAL A 124 16.54 -6.89 -4.28
CA VAL A 124 16.85 -5.77 -5.17
C VAL A 124 15.58 -4.97 -5.43
N ALA A 125 15.75 -3.68 -5.69
CA ALA A 125 14.70 -2.83 -6.21
C ALA A 125 14.82 -2.74 -7.73
N VAL A 126 13.69 -2.86 -8.43
CA VAL A 126 13.59 -2.64 -9.88
C VAL A 126 12.49 -1.63 -10.13
N LYS A 127 12.68 -0.76 -11.13
CA LYS A 127 11.65 0.19 -11.55
C LYS A 127 10.97 -0.36 -12.81
N PHE A 128 9.67 -0.62 -12.72
CA PHE A 128 8.84 -1.06 -13.85
C PHE A 128 7.81 0.03 -14.17
N GLY A 129 8.04 0.78 -15.25
CA GLY A 129 7.28 2.01 -15.53
C GLY A 129 7.50 3.04 -14.42
N GLU A 130 6.42 3.49 -13.78
CA GLU A 130 6.48 4.38 -12.61
C GLU A 130 6.48 3.66 -11.26
N GLN A 131 6.31 2.34 -11.24
CA GLN A 131 6.20 1.57 -10.01
C GLN A 131 7.54 0.96 -9.60
N TRP A 132 7.85 1.04 -8.31
CA TRP A 132 8.96 0.31 -7.72
C TRP A 132 8.52 -1.07 -7.26
N LEU A 133 9.32 -2.07 -7.59
CA LEU A 133 9.16 -3.43 -7.10
C LEU A 133 10.42 -3.80 -6.31
N VAL A 134 10.24 -4.45 -5.16
CA VAL A 134 11.32 -5.07 -4.38
C VAL A 134 11.16 -6.57 -4.51
N MET A 135 12.19 -7.28 -4.92
CA MET A 135 12.12 -8.72 -5.17
C MET A 135 13.45 -9.41 -4.91
N PRO A 136 13.47 -10.75 -4.72
CA PRO A 136 14.72 -11.50 -4.70
C PRO A 136 15.51 -11.30 -6.00
N ALA A 137 16.82 -11.13 -5.90
CA ALA A 137 17.71 -10.88 -7.03
C ALA A 137 17.60 -11.95 -8.14
N PHE A 138 17.31 -13.20 -7.76
CA PHE A 138 17.15 -14.30 -8.72
C PHE A 138 15.83 -14.24 -9.50
N GLU A 139 14.84 -13.47 -9.04
CA GLU A 139 13.55 -13.25 -9.72
C GLU A 139 13.59 -11.99 -10.61
N ALA A 140 14.60 -11.13 -10.45
CA ALA A 140 14.75 -9.93 -11.25
C ALA A 140 15.04 -10.28 -12.72
N SER A 141 14.15 -9.86 -13.62
CA SER A 141 14.34 -9.97 -15.07
C SER A 141 15.31 -8.90 -15.58
N ALA A 142 15.76 -9.03 -16.83
CA ALA A 142 16.75 -8.14 -17.45
C ALA A 142 16.33 -6.65 -17.33
N GLY A 143 17.07 -5.89 -16.54
CA GLY A 143 16.83 -4.46 -16.30
C GLY A 143 17.77 -3.92 -15.21
N PRO A 144 17.85 -2.58 -15.04
CA PRO A 144 18.66 -1.99 -13.99
C PRO A 144 18.09 -2.35 -12.60
N CYS A 145 18.90 -3.05 -11.81
CA CYS A 145 18.62 -3.32 -10.41
C CYS A 145 19.23 -2.22 -9.52
N PHE A 146 18.61 -1.95 -8.39
CA PHE A 146 19.05 -0.98 -7.40
C PHE A 146 19.14 -1.65 -6.03
N GLU A 147 20.07 -1.19 -5.21
CA GLU A 147 20.24 -1.65 -3.83
C GLU A 147 18.98 -1.31 -3.00
N VAL A 148 18.58 -2.20 -2.10
CA VAL A 148 17.54 -1.94 -1.11
C VAL A 148 18.23 -1.49 0.18
N LYS A 149 18.41 -0.17 0.39
CA LYS A 149 19.04 0.36 1.62
C LYS A 149 18.14 0.17 2.83
N ARG A 150 16.84 0.37 2.65
CA ARG A 150 15.83 0.17 3.68
C ARG A 150 14.50 -0.17 3.06
N MET A 151 13.75 -1.07 3.70
CA MET A 151 12.38 -1.40 3.34
C MET A 151 11.54 -1.45 4.60
N LEU A 152 10.40 -0.76 4.60
CA LEU A 152 9.32 -0.98 5.56
C LEU A 152 8.20 -1.71 4.85
N VAL A 153 7.92 -2.93 5.28
CA VAL A 153 6.69 -3.62 4.88
C VAL A 153 5.54 -2.97 5.64
N LEU A 154 4.59 -2.41 4.90
CA LEU A 154 3.42 -1.82 5.52
C LEU A 154 2.47 -2.95 5.87
N GLY A 155 2.32 -3.21 7.17
CA GLY A 155 1.28 -4.08 7.69
C GLY A 155 -0.06 -3.46 7.32
N ASN A 156 -0.78 -4.08 6.39
CA ASN A 156 -1.95 -3.46 5.82
C ASN A 156 -3.17 -3.95 6.60
N ALA A 157 -3.37 -3.39 7.81
CA ALA A 157 -4.56 -3.67 8.63
C ALA A 157 -5.86 -3.33 7.89
N ASP A 158 -5.78 -2.45 6.87
CA ASP A 158 -6.89 -2.02 6.03
C ASP A 158 -6.85 -2.57 4.59
N ARG A 159 -5.98 -3.53 4.24
CA ARG A 159 -6.02 -4.14 2.89
C ARG A 159 -7.29 -4.95 2.74
N ARG A 160 -8.19 -4.43 1.92
CA ARG A 160 -9.36 -5.15 1.45
C ARG A 160 -8.94 -6.07 0.31
N TRP A 161 -9.37 -7.33 0.36
CA TRP A 161 -9.21 -8.23 -0.78
C TRP A 161 -9.91 -7.65 -2.00
N ARG A 162 -9.20 -7.57 -3.12
CA ARG A 162 -9.75 -7.06 -4.37
C ARG A 162 -10.35 -8.21 -5.16
N ILE A 163 -11.67 -8.21 -5.35
CA ILE A 163 -12.38 -9.32 -5.98
C ILE A 163 -13.05 -8.82 -7.27
N ALA A 164 -12.87 -9.56 -8.36
CA ALA A 164 -13.66 -9.36 -9.57
C ALA A 164 -14.84 -10.33 -9.61
N VAL A 165 -16.03 -9.81 -9.92
CA VAL A 165 -17.24 -10.61 -10.14
C VAL A 165 -17.66 -10.45 -11.60
N LEU A 166 -17.83 -11.56 -12.31
CA LEU A 166 -18.25 -11.59 -13.71
C LEU A 166 -19.47 -12.49 -13.88
N ASP A 167 -20.57 -11.91 -14.36
CA ASP A 167 -21.82 -12.60 -14.70
C ASP A 167 -22.60 -11.72 -15.68
N ASP A 168 -23.29 -12.29 -16.68
CA ASP A 168 -24.02 -11.49 -17.67
C ASP A 168 -25.30 -10.85 -17.09
N ASP A 169 -25.75 -11.29 -15.91
CA ASP A 169 -26.80 -10.64 -15.13
C ASP A 169 -26.24 -9.56 -14.20
N ALA A 170 -26.55 -8.30 -14.52
CA ALA A 170 -26.18 -7.13 -13.72
C ALA A 170 -26.73 -7.17 -12.29
N THR A 171 -27.87 -7.82 -12.07
CA THR A 171 -28.49 -8.00 -10.75
C THR A 171 -27.72 -9.01 -9.90
N GLU A 172 -27.28 -10.12 -10.51
CA GLU A 172 -26.48 -11.14 -9.84
C GLU A 172 -25.09 -10.59 -9.48
N THR A 173 -24.42 -9.90 -10.42
CA THR A 173 -23.12 -9.26 -10.13
C THR A 173 -23.22 -8.20 -9.04
N ALA A 174 -24.26 -7.36 -9.05
CA ALA A 174 -24.48 -6.36 -8.00
C ALA A 174 -24.73 -7.01 -6.63
N SER A 175 -25.51 -8.08 -6.57
CA SER A 175 -25.81 -8.81 -5.33
C SER A 175 -24.55 -9.48 -4.75
N LEU A 176 -23.75 -10.12 -5.61
CA LEU A 176 -22.46 -10.69 -5.22
C LEU A 176 -21.50 -9.61 -4.75
N ALA A 177 -21.39 -8.51 -5.50
CA ALA A 177 -20.51 -7.40 -5.16
C ALA A 177 -20.86 -6.80 -3.79
N GLN A 178 -22.14 -6.50 -3.54
CA GLN A 178 -22.59 -5.99 -2.25
C GLN A 178 -22.23 -6.95 -1.11
N HIS A 179 -22.50 -8.24 -1.29
CA HIS A 179 -22.26 -9.25 -0.25
C HIS A 179 -20.78 -9.42 0.12
N PHE A 180 -19.87 -9.28 -0.85
CA PHE A 180 -18.42 -9.28 -0.58
C PHE A 180 -17.93 -7.93 -0.02
N SER A 181 -18.48 -6.81 -0.47
CA SER A 181 -18.17 -5.48 0.07
C SER A 181 -18.57 -5.34 1.55
N ASP A 182 -19.72 -5.89 1.94
CA ASP A 182 -20.16 -5.96 3.35
C ASP A 182 -19.20 -6.75 4.26
N ARG A 183 -18.33 -7.58 3.66
CA ARG A 183 -17.27 -8.35 4.33
C ARG A 183 -15.91 -7.67 4.26
N GLY A 184 -15.86 -6.41 3.84
CA GLY A 184 -14.63 -5.62 3.79
C GLY A 184 -13.76 -5.92 2.57
N CYS A 185 -14.32 -6.44 1.47
CA CYS A 185 -13.60 -6.58 0.20
C CYS A 185 -13.77 -5.33 -0.69
N GLU A 186 -12.78 -5.05 -1.53
CA GLU A 186 -12.91 -4.11 -2.65
C GLU A 186 -13.39 -4.91 -3.86
N VAL A 187 -14.64 -4.71 -4.30
CA VAL A 187 -15.24 -5.57 -5.32
C VAL A 187 -15.54 -4.77 -6.57
N GLN A 188 -15.23 -5.34 -7.73
CA GLN A 188 -15.57 -4.77 -9.03
C GLN A 188 -16.43 -5.77 -9.80
N ALA A 189 -17.64 -5.35 -10.15
CA ALA A 189 -18.59 -6.11 -10.93
C ALA A 189 -18.40 -5.84 -12.44
N PHE A 190 -18.50 -6.88 -13.24
CA PHE A 190 -18.37 -6.85 -14.69
C PHE A 190 -19.47 -7.71 -15.31
N THR A 191 -20.06 -7.26 -16.41
CA THR A 191 -21.01 -8.06 -17.19
C THR A 191 -20.41 -8.64 -18.47
N HIS A 192 -19.22 -8.16 -18.85
CA HIS A 192 -18.51 -8.56 -20.05
C HIS A 192 -17.03 -8.84 -19.76
N VAL A 193 -16.45 -9.83 -20.47
CA VAL A 193 -15.04 -10.21 -20.32
C VAL A 193 -14.12 -9.07 -20.79
N GLU A 194 -14.52 -8.37 -21.85
CA GLU A 194 -13.75 -7.27 -22.44
C GLU A 194 -13.48 -6.11 -21.49
N ASP A 195 -14.37 -5.88 -20.51
CA ASP A 195 -14.20 -4.84 -19.48
C ASP A 195 -13.30 -5.31 -18.34
N LEU A 196 -13.29 -6.61 -18.05
CA LEU A 196 -12.53 -7.20 -16.96
C LEU A 196 -11.02 -7.28 -17.30
N VAL A 197 -10.68 -7.67 -18.53
CA VAL A 197 -9.29 -7.91 -18.96
C VAL A 197 -8.38 -6.68 -18.80
N PRO A 198 -8.78 -5.44 -19.17
CA PRO A 198 -8.01 -4.24 -18.89
C PRO A 198 -7.78 -4.01 -17.38
N GLY A 199 -8.80 -4.29 -16.56
CA GLY A 199 -8.73 -4.19 -15.11
C GLY A 199 -7.68 -5.11 -14.50
N MET A 200 -7.58 -6.34 -14.99
CA MET A 200 -6.55 -7.31 -14.56
C MET A 200 -5.13 -6.76 -14.78
N LYS A 201 -4.88 -6.11 -15.93
CA LYS A 201 -3.54 -5.58 -16.28
C LYS A 201 -3.17 -4.33 -15.50
N ALA A 202 -4.13 -3.45 -15.25
CA ALA A 202 -3.89 -2.19 -14.56
C ALA A 202 -3.67 -2.41 -13.06
N ARG A 203 -4.51 -3.25 -12.43
CA ARG A 203 -4.41 -3.59 -11.01
C ARG A 203 -5.00 -4.99 -10.78
N PRO A 204 -4.14 -6.03 -10.63
CA PRO A 204 -4.58 -7.40 -10.46
C PRO A 204 -5.57 -7.57 -9.30
N PHE A 205 -6.52 -8.50 -9.47
CA PHE A 205 -7.45 -8.90 -8.42
C PHE A 205 -6.85 -10.04 -7.60
N ASP A 206 -7.14 -10.06 -6.30
CA ASP A 206 -6.69 -11.11 -5.39
C ASP A 206 -7.52 -12.40 -5.57
N GLY A 207 -8.77 -12.30 -6.04
CA GLY A 207 -9.66 -13.43 -6.33
C GLY A 207 -10.78 -13.10 -7.33
N TYR A 208 -11.42 -14.15 -7.85
CA TYR A 208 -12.45 -14.03 -8.89
C TYR A 208 -13.70 -14.85 -8.57
N VAL A 209 -14.87 -14.32 -8.91
CA VAL A 209 -16.15 -15.05 -8.99
C VAL A 209 -16.65 -14.92 -10.42
N ILE A 210 -16.85 -16.03 -11.12
CA ILE A 210 -17.10 -16.04 -12.57
C ILE A 210 -18.27 -16.99 -12.89
N ASP A 211 -19.28 -16.52 -13.61
CA ASP A 211 -20.23 -17.43 -14.26
C ASP A 211 -19.52 -18.19 -15.38
N TRP A 212 -19.68 -19.51 -15.37
CA TRP A 212 -19.10 -20.39 -16.36
C TRP A 212 -19.69 -20.14 -17.75
N MET A 213 -20.99 -19.85 -17.81
CA MET A 213 -21.73 -19.65 -19.06
C MET A 213 -22.04 -18.17 -19.24
N LEU A 214 -21.33 -17.52 -20.15
CA LEU A 214 -21.54 -16.11 -20.50
C LEU A 214 -22.20 -16.01 -21.88
N ALA A 215 -22.77 -14.86 -22.20
CA ALA A 215 -23.37 -14.60 -23.52
C ALA A 215 -22.39 -14.86 -24.69
N GLU A 216 -21.08 -14.65 -24.48
CA GLU A 216 -20.02 -14.80 -25.48
C GLU A 216 -19.41 -16.21 -25.54
N GLY A 217 -19.77 -17.11 -24.62
CA GLY A 217 -19.25 -18.47 -24.55
C GLY A 217 -18.87 -18.92 -23.13
N SER A 218 -17.98 -19.91 -23.04
CA SER A 218 -17.52 -20.43 -21.73
C SER A 218 -16.39 -19.58 -21.15
N ALA A 219 -16.35 -19.44 -19.83
CA ALA A 219 -15.28 -18.74 -19.11
C ALA A 219 -13.91 -19.46 -19.13
N ALA A 220 -13.76 -20.59 -19.83
CA ALA A 220 -12.55 -21.41 -19.82
C ALA A 220 -11.28 -20.63 -20.26
N GLU A 221 -11.38 -19.82 -21.33
CA GLU A 221 -10.26 -19.01 -21.80
C GLU A 221 -9.84 -17.95 -20.78
N LEU A 222 -10.81 -17.28 -20.14
CA LEU A 222 -10.56 -16.32 -19.09
C LEU A 222 -9.88 -16.95 -17.87
N VAL A 223 -10.32 -18.14 -17.44
CA VAL A 223 -9.66 -18.90 -16.36
C VAL A 223 -8.22 -19.22 -16.74
N GLY A 224 -7.97 -19.62 -17.99
CA GLY A 224 -6.62 -19.84 -18.52
C GLY A 224 -5.75 -18.58 -18.44
N MET A 225 -6.30 -17.42 -18.81
CA MET A 225 -5.61 -16.12 -18.70
C MET A 225 -5.27 -15.76 -17.25
N ILE A 226 -6.23 -15.90 -16.33
CA ILE A 226 -5.99 -15.63 -14.90
C ILE A 226 -4.89 -16.56 -14.36
N ARG A 227 -4.92 -17.85 -14.72
CA ARG A 227 -3.91 -18.84 -14.28
C ARG A 227 -2.52 -18.61 -14.87
N ALA A 228 -2.43 -18.05 -16.06
CA ALA A 228 -1.15 -17.69 -16.67
C ALA A 228 -0.46 -16.53 -15.92
N ASP A 229 -1.25 -15.59 -15.39
CA ASP A 229 -0.75 -14.47 -14.58
C ASP A 229 -0.51 -14.88 -13.11
N ASP A 230 -1.47 -15.58 -12.51
CA ASP A 230 -1.42 -16.07 -11.13
C ASP A 230 -1.95 -17.52 -11.00
N ARG A 231 -1.00 -18.45 -10.88
CA ARG A 231 -1.23 -19.90 -10.84
C ARG A 231 -2.12 -20.36 -9.69
N GLU A 232 -2.07 -19.67 -8.55
CA GLU A 232 -2.75 -20.09 -7.32
C GLU A 232 -3.95 -19.20 -6.98
N CYS A 233 -4.38 -18.31 -7.90
CA CYS A 233 -5.43 -17.34 -7.61
C CYS A 233 -6.76 -18.05 -7.27
N PRO A 234 -7.45 -17.72 -6.16
CA PRO A 234 -8.76 -18.28 -5.89
C PRO A 234 -9.77 -17.85 -6.95
N ILE A 235 -10.36 -18.84 -7.64
CA ILE A 235 -11.40 -18.63 -8.64
C ILE A 235 -12.61 -19.46 -8.22
N ALA A 236 -13.71 -18.78 -7.95
CA ALA A 236 -15.03 -19.38 -7.75
C ALA A 236 -15.79 -19.35 -9.08
N VAL A 237 -16.19 -20.53 -9.56
CA VAL A 237 -17.01 -20.69 -10.75
C VAL A 237 -18.44 -20.99 -10.35
N LEU A 238 -19.38 -20.22 -10.91
CA LEU A 238 -20.82 -20.42 -10.77
C LEU A 238 -21.36 -21.10 -12.02
N THR A 239 -22.29 -22.04 -11.90
CA THR A 239 -22.97 -22.63 -13.07
C THR A 239 -24.41 -23.03 -12.77
N GLY A 240 -25.34 -22.73 -13.68
CA GLY A 240 -26.75 -23.09 -13.56
C GLY A 240 -27.21 -24.30 -14.38
N LYS A 241 -26.34 -24.92 -15.20
CA LYS A 241 -26.77 -25.86 -16.28
C LYS A 241 -26.16 -27.26 -16.26
N ILE A 242 -25.71 -27.78 -15.11
CA ILE A 242 -25.15 -29.14 -15.07
C ILE A 242 -26.19 -30.20 -15.49
N ARG A 243 -27.48 -29.98 -15.20
CA ARG A 243 -28.55 -30.98 -15.44
C ARG A 243 -29.12 -31.00 -16.87
N SER A 244 -28.79 -30.03 -17.71
CA SER A 244 -29.50 -29.81 -18.98
C SER A 244 -28.61 -29.85 -20.22
N ASP A 245 -27.29 -29.89 -20.07
CA ASP A 245 -26.37 -29.94 -21.21
C ASP A 245 -25.18 -30.88 -20.96
N VAL A 246 -25.28 -32.09 -21.51
CA VAL A 246 -24.35 -33.22 -21.35
C VAL A 246 -22.91 -32.89 -21.81
N MET A 247 -22.73 -31.81 -22.57
CA MET A 247 -21.42 -31.36 -23.08
C MET A 247 -20.68 -30.38 -22.16
N VAL A 248 -21.35 -29.80 -21.15
CA VAL A 248 -20.74 -28.79 -20.26
C VAL A 248 -20.06 -29.45 -19.05
N GLU A 249 -20.60 -30.57 -18.57
CA GLU A 249 -20.10 -31.29 -17.40
C GLU A 249 -18.64 -31.80 -17.54
N PRO A 250 -18.20 -32.35 -18.70
CA PRO A 250 -16.82 -32.81 -18.88
C PRO A 250 -15.81 -31.66 -18.87
N ALA A 251 -16.11 -30.55 -19.55
CA ALA A 251 -15.24 -29.39 -19.65
C ALA A 251 -15.07 -28.67 -18.29
N VAL A 252 -16.16 -28.59 -17.52
CA VAL A 252 -16.13 -28.08 -16.15
C VAL A 252 -15.33 -29.02 -15.24
N ALA A 253 -15.56 -30.33 -15.29
CA ALA A 253 -14.84 -31.30 -14.47
C ALA A 253 -13.33 -31.32 -14.77
N GLU A 254 -12.94 -31.20 -16.04
CA GLU A 254 -11.55 -31.06 -16.47
C GLU A 254 -10.94 -29.75 -15.94
N ALA A 255 -11.64 -28.62 -16.07
CA ALA A 255 -11.16 -27.34 -15.56
C ALA A 255 -11.04 -27.32 -14.02
N VAL A 256 -12.00 -27.90 -13.29
CA VAL A 256 -11.97 -28.00 -11.83
C VAL A 256 -10.81 -28.86 -11.34
N SER A 257 -10.59 -30.01 -11.98
CA SER A 257 -9.49 -30.92 -11.63
C SER A 257 -8.12 -30.37 -12.02
N THR A 258 -8.03 -29.63 -13.14
CA THR A 258 -6.78 -29.05 -13.63
C THR A 258 -6.38 -27.77 -12.89
N TYR A 259 -7.35 -26.90 -12.57
CA TYR A 259 -7.09 -25.55 -12.09
C TYR A 259 -7.50 -25.29 -10.63
N LYS A 260 -7.89 -26.33 -9.88
CA LYS A 260 -8.31 -26.26 -8.46
C LYS A 260 -9.36 -25.16 -8.21
N LEU A 261 -10.38 -25.13 -9.07
CA LEU A 261 -11.43 -24.12 -9.00
C LEU A 261 -12.39 -24.43 -7.84
N LEU A 262 -12.91 -23.39 -7.17
CA LEU A 262 -14.04 -23.53 -6.25
C LEU A 262 -15.32 -23.57 -7.09
N PHE A 263 -16.13 -24.61 -6.96
CA PHE A 263 -17.27 -24.86 -7.83
C PHE A 263 -18.61 -24.72 -7.10
N PHE A 264 -19.55 -23.99 -7.69
CA PHE A 264 -20.87 -23.75 -7.10
C PHE A 264 -22.01 -23.88 -8.13
N GLU A 265 -23.03 -24.68 -7.81
CA GLU A 265 -24.26 -24.80 -8.62
C GLU A 265 -25.24 -23.66 -8.26
N LYS A 266 -25.83 -23.01 -9.27
CA LYS A 266 -26.93 -22.04 -9.09
C LYS A 266 -28.25 -22.80 -8.81
N PRO A 267 -29.14 -22.33 -7.91
CA PRO A 267 -29.11 -21.04 -7.23
C PRO A 267 -28.08 -21.01 -6.09
N THR A 268 -27.22 -20.00 -6.15
CA THR A 268 -26.03 -19.91 -5.33
C THR A 268 -26.35 -19.42 -3.91
N ARG A 269 -25.72 -20.06 -2.92
CA ARG A 269 -25.78 -19.59 -1.53
C ARG A 269 -24.64 -18.63 -1.27
N LEU A 270 -24.89 -17.32 -1.44
CA LEU A 270 -23.89 -16.25 -1.27
C LEU A 270 -23.01 -16.41 -0.02
N PRO A 271 -23.53 -16.74 1.18
CA PRO A 271 -22.69 -16.95 2.36
C PRO A 271 -21.63 -18.04 2.17
N ILE A 272 -21.97 -19.14 1.48
CA ILE A 272 -21.06 -20.27 1.25
C ILE A 272 -19.95 -19.89 0.28
N ILE A 273 -20.31 -19.26 -0.85
CA ILE A 273 -19.32 -18.78 -1.83
C ILE A 273 -18.34 -17.84 -1.15
N SER A 274 -18.87 -16.85 -0.42
CA SER A 274 -18.03 -15.87 0.27
C SER A 274 -17.10 -16.51 1.29
N ALA A 275 -17.59 -17.46 2.09
CA ALA A 275 -16.77 -18.11 3.11
C ALA A 275 -15.62 -18.92 2.49
N GLN A 276 -15.91 -19.71 1.45
CA GLN A 276 -14.90 -20.54 0.80
C GLN A 276 -13.88 -19.71 0.01
N LEU A 277 -14.34 -18.68 -0.71
CA LEU A 277 -13.44 -17.81 -1.44
C LEU A 277 -12.54 -17.01 -0.48
N LEU A 278 -13.09 -16.45 0.59
CA LEU A 278 -12.30 -15.74 1.60
C LEU A 278 -11.32 -16.66 2.35
N GLN A 279 -11.71 -17.90 2.63
CA GLN A 279 -10.81 -18.89 3.20
C GLN A 279 -9.66 -19.21 2.23
N ALA A 280 -9.95 -19.38 0.94
CA ALA A 280 -8.93 -19.61 -0.07
C ALA A 280 -7.99 -18.41 -0.24
N LEU A 281 -8.51 -17.17 -0.14
CA LEU A 281 -7.72 -15.94 -0.15
C LEU A 281 -6.80 -15.83 1.09
N ALA A 282 -7.31 -16.17 2.27
CA ALA A 282 -6.54 -16.12 3.51
C ALA A 282 -5.47 -17.22 3.64
N GLY A 283 -5.61 -18.32 2.88
CA GLY A 283 -4.67 -19.44 2.88
C GLY A 283 -3.47 -19.30 1.93
N ARG A 284 -3.32 -18.16 1.25
CA ARG A 284 -2.22 -17.88 0.30
C ARG A 284 -0.97 -17.36 0.99
#